data_AF-A0A7X9HDD9-F1
#
_entry.id   AF-A0A7X9HDD9-F1
#
_cell.length_a   1.000
_cell.length_b   1.000
_cell.length_c   1.000
_cell.angle_alpha   90.00
_cell.angle_beta   90.00
_cell.angle_gamma   90.00
#
_symmetry.space_group_name_H-M   'P 1'
#
loop_
_entity.id
_entity.type
_entity.pdbx_description
1 polymer ?
#
loop_
_entity_poly.entity_id
_entity_poly.type
_entity_poly.pdbx_seq_one_letter_code
_entity_poly.pdbx_strand_id
1 'polypeptide(L)'
;MTQQLNEHYYQTSDLSLSTTISLFFPIEDIDRSNPRKAVFIFRNTKELQELVEKYYRNELKISPQTYFNQLRVVKARLYANE
;
A
#
# COMPACT_ATOMS: atom_id res chain seq x y z
N MET A 1 -9.01 10.60 3.96
CA MET A 1 -7.93 9.64 4.21
C MET A 1 -8.23 9.00 5.56
N THR A 2 -8.64 7.73 5.62
CA THR A 2 -8.87 7.06 6.92
C THR A 2 -7.73 6.07 7.10
N GLN A 3 -6.63 6.56 7.68
CA GLN A 3 -5.56 5.71 8.17
C GLN A 3 -6.04 5.20 9.54
N GLN A 4 -6.25 3.90 9.68
CA GLN A 4 -6.44 3.29 10.99
C GLN A 4 -5.14 2.59 11.36
N LEU A 5 -4.47 3.13 12.38
CA LEU A 5 -3.38 2.47 13.06
C LEU A 5 -3.98 1.56 14.13
N ASN A 6 -3.89 0.24 13.93
CA ASN A 6 -3.81 -0.68 15.06
C ASN A 6 -2.32 -0.98 15.29
N GLU A 7 -1.93 -1.36 16.51
CA GLU A 7 -0.52 -1.61 16.86
C GLU A 7 0.18 -2.59 15.89
N HIS A 8 -0.57 -3.49 15.25
CA HIS A 8 -0.03 -4.52 14.37
C HIS A 8 -0.15 -4.25 12.86
N TYR A 9 -1.04 -3.35 12.42
CA TYR A 9 -1.35 -3.17 10.99
C TYR A 9 -1.43 -1.70 10.57
N TYR A 10 -0.83 -1.41 9.42
CA TYR A 10 -0.97 -0.17 8.69
C TYR A 10 -1.98 -0.35 7.57
N GLN A 11 -2.89 0.61 7.41
CA GLN A 11 -3.97 0.55 6.44
C GLN A 11 -4.01 1.79 5.58
N THR A 12 -4.18 1.61 4.28
CA THR A 12 -4.40 2.71 3.34
C THR A 12 -5.30 2.30 2.19
N SER A 13 -6.11 3.22 1.71
CA SER A 13 -6.87 3.07 0.47
C SER A 13 -6.23 3.78 -0.71
N ASP A 14 -5.10 4.44 -0.49
CA ASP A 14 -4.36 5.14 -1.54
C ASP A 14 -3.59 4.12 -2.37
N LEU A 15 -3.95 3.99 -3.66
CA LEU A 15 -3.35 3.03 -4.57
C LEU A 15 -1.87 3.31 -4.84
N SER A 16 -1.47 4.58 -4.88
CA SER A 16 -0.10 4.98 -5.15
C SER A 16 0.82 4.70 -3.97
N LEU A 17 0.35 5.01 -2.76
CA LEU A 17 1.04 4.67 -1.53
C LEU A 17 1.09 3.16 -1.31
N SER A 18 -0.03 2.45 -1.52
CA SER A 18 -0.06 0.98 -1.47
C SER A 18 0.94 0.35 -2.44
N THR A 19 1.00 0.85 -3.68
CA THR A 19 1.99 0.40 -4.68
C THR A 19 3.41 0.62 -4.16
N THR A 20 3.69 1.81 -3.62
CA THR A 20 5.01 2.15 -3.08
C THR A 20 5.41 1.25 -1.92
N ILE A 21 4.52 1.03 -0.94
CA ILE A 21 4.75 0.15 0.20
C ILE A 21 4.99 -1.29 -0.30
N SER A 22 4.19 -1.73 -1.28
CA SER A 22 4.25 -3.09 -1.82
C SER A 22 5.55 -3.46 -2.55
N LEU A 23 6.40 -2.47 -2.84
CA LEU A 23 7.75 -2.71 -3.37
C LEU A 23 8.69 -3.31 -2.32
N PHE A 24 8.43 -3.07 -1.04
CA PHE A 24 9.32 -3.43 0.07
C PHE A 24 8.64 -4.30 1.12
N PHE A 25 7.32 -4.18 1.28
CA PHE A 25 6.53 -4.90 2.26
C PHE A 25 5.38 -5.62 1.58
N PRO A 26 5.13 -6.90 1.88
CA PRO A 26 4.01 -7.61 1.28
C PRO A 26 2.67 -6.99 1.70
N ILE A 27 1.71 -6.98 0.77
CA ILE A 27 0.30 -6.74 1.12
C ILE A 27 -0.20 -7.98 1.86
N GLU A 28 -0.56 -7.83 3.12
CA GLU A 28 -1.10 -8.90 3.97
C GLU A 28 -2.51 -9.25 3.51
N ASP A 29 -3.36 -8.23 3.30
CA ASP A 29 -4.73 -8.42 2.86
C ASP A 29 -5.27 -7.17 2.13
N ILE A 30 -6.38 -7.34 1.42
CA ILE A 30 -7.15 -6.28 0.78
C ILE A 30 -8.60 -6.40 1.26
N ASP A 31 -8.98 -5.54 2.20
CA ASP A 31 -10.35 -5.44 2.67
C ASP A 31 -11.21 -4.79 1.59
N ARG A 32 -12.18 -5.57 1.09
CA ARG A 32 -13.17 -5.18 0.06
C ARG A 32 -14.59 -5.16 0.60
N SER A 33 -14.78 -5.17 1.92
CA SER A 33 -16.09 -5.14 2.58
C SER A 33 -16.93 -3.93 2.16
N ASN A 34 -16.27 -2.82 1.81
CA ASN A 34 -16.91 -1.67 1.18
C ASN A 34 -16.81 -1.76 -0.36
N PRO A 35 -17.94 -1.92 -1.08
CA PRO A 35 -17.92 -2.06 -2.54
C PRO A 35 -17.43 -0.80 -3.28
N ARG A 36 -17.39 0.36 -2.61
CA ARG A 36 -16.88 1.61 -3.19
C ARG A 36 -15.40 1.85 -2.90
N LYS A 37 -14.78 1.04 -2.03
CA LYS A 37 -13.46 1.35 -1.50
C LYS A 37 -12.76 0.10 -0.96
N ALA A 38 -11.67 -0.27 -1.60
CA ALA A 38 -10.74 -1.25 -1.04
C ALA A 38 -9.74 -0.59 -0.08
N VAL A 39 -9.31 -1.33 0.94
CA VAL A 39 -8.27 -0.93 1.90
C VAL A 39 -7.16 -1.98 1.88
N PHE A 40 -5.94 -1.54 1.59
CA PHE A 40 -4.74 -2.37 1.61
C PHE A 40 -4.19 -2.44 3.03
N ILE A 41 -3.88 -3.65 3.48
CA ILE A 41 -3.41 -3.93 4.84
C ILE A 41 -1.97 -4.44 4.78
N PHE A 42 -1.11 -3.88 5.64
CA PHE A 42 0.31 -4.20 5.76
C PHE A 42 0.69 -4.39 7.23
N ARG A 43 1.73 -5.17 7.53
CA ARG A 43 2.30 -5.24 8.88
C ARG A 43 2.84 -3.88 9.30
N ASN A 44 2.42 -3.39 10.46
CA ASN A 44 2.90 -2.11 11.00
C ASN A 44 4.28 -2.32 11.65
N THR A 45 5.34 -1.96 10.93
CA THR A 45 6.71 -1.96 11.45
C THR A 45 7.29 -0.55 11.44
N LYS A 46 8.38 -0.34 12.17
CA LYS A 46 9.07 0.96 12.18
C LYS A 46 9.57 1.34 10.78
N GLU A 47 10.09 0.37 10.04
CA GLU A 47 10.61 0.56 8.69
C GLU A 47 9.48 0.95 7.71
N LEU A 48 8.28 0.38 7.87
CA LEU A 48 7.13 0.78 7.08
C LEU A 48 6.71 2.21 7.40
N GLN A 49 6.67 2.59 8.69
CA GLN A 49 6.34 3.95 9.10
C GLN A 49 7.33 4.97 8.51
N GLU A 50 8.63 4.67 8.60
CA GLU A 50 9.68 5.51 8.00
C GLU A 50 9.53 5.65 6.48
N LEU A 51 9.18 4.56 5.77
CA LEU A 51 8.91 4.60 4.33
C LEU A 51 7.73 5.51 4.01
N VAL A 52 6.63 5.40 4.77
CA VAL A 52 5.42 6.22 4.60
C VAL A 52 5.75 7.70 4.84
N GLU A 53 6.52 8.02 5.86
CA GLU A 53 6.94 9.40 6.11
C GLU A 53 7.78 9.95 4.94
N LYS A 54 8.76 9.19 4.45
CA LYS A 54 9.59 9.57 3.28
C LYS A 54 8.74 9.76 2.02
N TYR A 55 7.70 8.95 1.83
CA TYR A 55 6.75 9.12 0.73
C TYR A 55 6.10 10.50 0.77
N TYR A 56 5.54 10.89 1.93
CA TYR A 56 4.89 12.19 2.08
C TYR A 56 5.85 13.38 2.06
N ARG A 57 7.10 13.18 2.47
CA ARG A 57 8.17 14.19 2.35
C ARG A 57 8.76 14.31 0.94
N ASN A 58 8.32 13.50 -0.03
CA ASN A 58 8.90 13.42 -1.39
C ASN A 58 10.39 13.05 -1.39
N GLU A 59 10.82 12.20 -0.46
CA GLU A 59 12.22 11.79 -0.28
C GLU A 59 12.55 10.45 -0.96
N LEU A 60 11.58 9.81 -1.60
CA LEU A 60 11.75 8.50 -2.25
C LEU A 60 12.29 8.65 -3.68
N LYS A 61 13.25 7.79 -4.02
CA LYS A 61 13.74 7.60 -5.39
C LYS A 61 13.38 6.18 -5.85
N ILE A 62 12.44 6.08 -6.79
CA ILE A 62 11.94 4.81 -7.29
C ILE A 62 12.01 4.84 -8.82
N SER A 63 12.50 3.76 -9.43
CA SER A 63 12.48 3.62 -10.88
C SER A 63 11.02 3.61 -11.38
N PRO A 64 10.65 4.46 -12.36
CA PRO A 64 9.30 4.48 -12.91
C PRO A 64 8.87 3.10 -13.43
N GLN A 65 9.77 2.37 -14.10
CA GLN A 65 9.50 1.03 -14.61
C GLN A 65 9.15 0.06 -13.49
N THR A 66 9.90 0.11 -12.38
CA THR A 66 9.64 -0.74 -11.20
C THR A 66 8.29 -0.40 -10.57
N TYR A 67 8.02 0.89 -10.36
CA TYR A 67 6.76 1.37 -9.80
C TYR A 67 5.55 0.94 -10.63
N PHE A 68 5.59 1.17 -11.95
CA PHE A 68 4.46 0.85 -12.83
C PHE A 68 4.27 -0.66 -13.02
N ASN A 69 5.33 -1.47 -12.95
CA ASN A 69 5.19 -2.92 -12.92
C ASN A 69 4.50 -3.39 -11.64
N GLN A 70 4.91 -2.87 -10.48
CA GLN A 70 4.27 -3.19 -9.22
C GLN A 70 2.80 -2.73 -9.19
N LEU A 71 2.51 -1.55 -9.74
CA LEU A 71 1.14 -1.04 -9.84
C LEU A 71 0.22 -2.00 -10.62
N ARG A 72 0.72 -2.66 -11.67
CA ARG A 72 -0.02 -3.69 -12.42
C ARG A 72 -0.30 -4.91 -11.53
N VAL A 73 0.68 -5.37 -10.77
CA VAL A 73 0.54 -6.49 -9.84
C VAL A 73 -0.48 -6.17 -8.75
N VAL A 74 -0.39 -4.99 -8.13
CA VAL A 74 -1.34 -4.55 -7.09
C VAL A 74 -2.76 -4.47 -7.63
N LYS A 75 -2.96 -3.91 -8.83
CA LYS A 75 -4.27 -3.89 -9.49
C LYS A 75 -4.78 -5.28 -9.81
N ALA A 76 -3.94 -6.16 -10.36
CA ALA A 76 -4.34 -7.54 -10.62
C ALA A 76 -4.83 -8.22 -9.34
N ARG A 77 -4.11 -8.07 -8.23
CA ARG A 77 -4.51 -8.59 -6.91
C ARG A 77 -5.81 -7.96 -6.41
N LEU A 78 -6.00 -6.66 -6.61
CA LEU A 78 -7.22 -5.95 -6.22
C LEU A 78 -8.46 -6.54 -6.89
N TYR A 79 -8.39 -6.87 -8.18
CA TYR A 79 -9.51 -7.38 -8.99
C TYR A 79 -9.55 -8.90 -9.18
N ALA A 80 -8.58 -9.66 -8.67
CA ALA A 80 -8.48 -11.12 -8.89
C ALA A 80 -9.62 -11.96 -8.31
N ASN A 81 -10.48 -11.38 -7.46
CA ASN A 81 -11.59 -12.07 -6.79
C ASN A 81 -12.96 -11.46 -7.16
N GLU A 82 -13.05 -10.80 -8.32
CA GLU A 82 -14.34 -10.58 -9.01
C GLU A 82 -14.68 -11.75 -9.92
#